data_AF-A0A9P4MU06-F1
#
_entry.id   AF-A0A9P4MU06-F1
#
_cell.length_a   1.000
_cell.length_b   1.000
_cell.length_c   1.000
_cell.angle_alpha   90.00
_cell.angle_beta   90.00
_cell.angle_gamma   90.00
#
_symmetry.space_group_name_H-M   'P 1'
#
loop_
_entity.id
_entity.type
_entity.pdbx_description
1 polymer ?
#
loop_
_entity_poly.entity_id
_entity_poly.type
_entity_poly.pdbx_seq_one_letter_code
_entity_poly.pdbx_strand_id
1 'polypeptide(L)'
;MYLLRRADGTSSAASPSKTLATAPKTSTSEFPIPRPFDTSALGNNFTAPCSVWFKKFLSNDMMNACHPFSLLLQTSSSFFDASKSFARITNTLEATCNVNTTICLPVMQDFAQQIRDESNCAVDYANDNPSVVQAYNGLIAYQPLYQASCLRDSGGSYCFANAITNASAVTDSYPYYLPLGVTLPGGARPTCSTCLQDTMAIFSSFAGNTTQPISRTYSDAAQHIDMICGPTFVNKTATPLKAGAPSGRAADMPVTGTVTLLTMLVLYYLG
;
A
#
# COMPACT_ATOMS: atom_id res chain seq x y z
N MET A 1 -21.83 -24.96 -79.37
CA MET A 1 -23.07 -24.19 -79.04
C MET A 1 -23.49 -24.66 -77.66
N TYR A 2 -23.25 -23.96 -76.57
CA TYR A 2 -23.72 -22.61 -76.24
C TYR A 2 -22.66 -21.75 -75.55
N LEU A 3 -22.87 -20.43 -75.65
CA LEU A 3 -21.98 -19.33 -75.32
C LEU A 3 -22.15 -18.81 -73.87
N LEU A 4 -21.00 -18.47 -73.26
CA LEU A 4 -20.66 -17.37 -72.33
C LEU A 4 -21.74 -16.66 -71.49
N ARG A 5 -21.43 -16.50 -70.18
CA ARG A 5 -21.41 -15.17 -69.53
C ARG A 5 -20.55 -15.17 -68.25
N ARG A 6 -19.52 -14.32 -68.23
CA ARG A 6 -18.85 -13.82 -67.02
C ARG A 6 -19.72 -12.74 -66.37
N ALA A 7 -19.72 -12.69 -65.04
CA ALA A 7 -20.02 -11.49 -64.29
C ALA A 7 -18.97 -11.37 -63.17
N ASP A 8 -18.14 -10.32 -63.29
CA ASP A 8 -17.28 -9.81 -62.21
C ASP A 8 -18.15 -9.17 -61.14
N GLY A 9 -17.81 -9.44 -59.88
CA GLY A 9 -18.46 -8.87 -58.70
C GLY A 9 -17.49 -8.84 -57.53
N THR A 10 -16.61 -7.83 -57.53
CA THR A 10 -15.83 -7.41 -56.37
C THR A 10 -16.77 -7.14 -55.19
N SER A 11 -16.56 -7.80 -54.05
CA SER A 11 -17.06 -7.30 -52.77
C SER A 11 -16.21 -7.81 -51.61
N SER A 12 -15.87 -6.89 -50.72
CA SER A 12 -14.85 -6.91 -49.68
C SER A 12 -14.78 -8.16 -48.80
N ALA A 13 -13.56 -8.64 -48.58
CA ALA A 13 -13.22 -9.47 -47.42
C ALA A 13 -13.45 -8.67 -46.13
N ALA A 14 -14.54 -8.95 -45.41
CA ALA A 14 -14.73 -8.50 -44.04
C ALA A 14 -14.19 -9.56 -43.08
N SER A 15 -13.19 -9.18 -42.30
CA SER A 15 -12.63 -9.98 -41.20
C SER A 15 -13.70 -10.39 -40.21
N PRO A 16 -13.73 -11.64 -39.71
CA PRO A 16 -14.62 -11.99 -38.61
C PRO A 16 -14.11 -11.32 -37.32
N SER A 17 -14.83 -10.29 -36.88
CA SER A 17 -14.72 -9.73 -35.53
C SER A 17 -14.97 -10.84 -34.51
N LYS A 18 -13.97 -11.15 -33.69
CA LYS A 18 -14.14 -12.02 -32.52
C LYS A 18 -15.02 -11.29 -31.51
N THR A 19 -16.31 -11.62 -31.50
CA THR A 19 -17.20 -11.29 -30.38
C THR A 19 -16.75 -12.09 -29.17
N LEU A 20 -16.32 -11.38 -28.12
CA LEU A 20 -15.98 -11.95 -26.83
C LEU A 20 -17.24 -12.58 -26.25
N ALA A 21 -17.28 -13.92 -26.18
CA ALA A 21 -18.39 -14.64 -25.59
C ALA A 21 -18.45 -14.34 -24.09
N THR A 22 -19.51 -13.66 -23.65
CA THR A 22 -19.83 -13.50 -22.23
C THR A 22 -20.10 -14.89 -21.64
N ALA A 23 -19.24 -15.32 -20.72
CA ALA A 23 -19.41 -16.59 -20.02
C ALA A 23 -20.77 -16.65 -19.29
N PRO A 24 -21.40 -17.83 -19.18
CA PRO A 24 -22.64 -17.98 -18.43
C PRO A 24 -22.39 -17.64 -16.96
N LYS A 25 -23.33 -16.92 -16.33
CA LYS A 25 -23.39 -16.71 -14.87
C LYS A 25 -23.51 -18.08 -14.18
N THR A 26 -22.38 -18.71 -13.95
CA THR A 26 -22.26 -19.91 -13.14
C THR A 26 -22.20 -19.40 -11.71
N SER A 27 -23.09 -19.89 -10.85
CA SER A 27 -23.21 -19.55 -9.42
C SER A 27 -21.90 -19.04 -8.82
N THR A 28 -21.83 -17.74 -8.56
CA THR A 28 -20.74 -17.13 -7.82
C THR A 28 -20.75 -17.78 -6.44
N SER A 29 -19.89 -18.78 -6.22
CA SER A 29 -19.30 -18.92 -4.90
C SER A 29 -18.60 -17.58 -4.68
N GLU A 30 -19.27 -16.68 -3.96
CA GLU A 30 -18.75 -15.38 -3.58
C GLU A 30 -17.40 -15.66 -2.90
N PHE A 31 -16.31 -15.36 -3.59
CA PHE A 31 -15.00 -15.52 -3.02
C PHE A 31 -14.92 -14.48 -1.89
N PRO A 32 -14.87 -14.91 -0.61
CA PRO A 32 -14.92 -13.98 0.50
C PRO A 32 -13.69 -13.07 0.44
N ILE A 33 -13.87 -11.81 0.79
CA ILE A 33 -12.74 -10.88 0.86
C ILE A 33 -11.75 -11.41 1.91
N PRO A 34 -10.46 -11.56 1.55
CA PRO A 34 -9.44 -12.07 2.45
C PRO A 34 -9.35 -11.31 3.76
N ARG A 35 -8.97 -12.02 4.83
CA ARG A 35 -8.76 -11.44 6.16
C ARG A 35 -7.33 -11.71 6.64
N PRO A 36 -6.72 -10.78 7.40
CA PRO A 36 -5.44 -11.04 8.04
C PRO A 36 -5.51 -12.27 8.94
N PHE A 37 -4.43 -13.04 8.98
CA PHE A 37 -4.30 -14.22 9.86
C PHE A 37 -5.48 -15.21 9.75
N ASP A 38 -6.03 -15.36 8.53
CA ASP A 38 -7.17 -16.25 8.26
C ASP A 38 -6.82 -17.75 8.22
N THR A 39 -5.54 -18.08 8.31
CA THR A 39 -5.12 -19.44 8.59
C THR A 39 -5.50 -19.79 10.02
N SER A 40 -6.08 -20.96 10.24
CA SER A 40 -6.39 -21.51 11.56
C SER A 40 -5.16 -21.74 12.47
N ALA A 41 -3.97 -21.34 12.03
CA ALA A 41 -2.69 -21.53 12.69
C ALA A 41 -1.97 -20.20 12.98
N LEU A 42 -2.66 -19.22 13.59
CA LEU A 42 -1.94 -18.32 14.51
C LEU A 42 -1.17 -19.23 15.47
N GLY A 43 0.16 -19.24 15.38
CA GLY A 43 0.99 -20.19 16.12
C GLY A 43 0.66 -20.20 17.60
N ASN A 44 0.88 -21.30 18.31
CA ASN A 44 0.65 -21.37 19.75
C ASN A 44 1.80 -20.75 20.59
N ASN A 45 2.77 -20.11 19.94
CA ASN A 45 3.95 -19.55 20.57
C ASN A 45 3.74 -18.06 20.91
N PHE A 46 2.79 -17.77 21.80
CA PHE A 46 2.53 -16.42 22.31
C PHE A 46 2.49 -16.43 23.82
N THR A 47 2.84 -15.32 24.46
CA THR A 47 2.40 -15.10 25.84
C THR A 47 0.87 -15.07 25.93
N ALA A 48 0.33 -15.44 27.09
CA ALA A 48 -1.10 -15.41 27.36
C ALA A 48 -1.78 -14.05 27.02
N PRO A 49 -1.27 -12.88 27.48
CA PRO A 49 -1.86 -11.59 27.11
C PRO A 49 -1.84 -11.34 25.59
N CYS A 50 -0.77 -11.72 24.89
CA CYS A 50 -0.69 -11.53 23.45
C CYS A 50 -1.71 -12.39 22.68
N SER A 51 -1.91 -13.64 23.12
CA SER A 51 -2.94 -14.52 22.57
C SER A 51 -4.36 -13.92 22.73
N VAL A 52 -4.65 -13.29 23.87
CA VAL A 52 -5.93 -12.59 24.11
C VAL A 52 -6.06 -11.38 23.19
N TRP A 53 -5.00 -10.59 23.03
CA TRP A 53 -4.99 -9.43 22.15
C TRP A 53 -5.25 -9.83 20.69
N PHE A 54 -4.59 -10.86 20.16
CA PHE A 54 -4.81 -11.34 18.79
C PHE A 54 -6.26 -11.77 18.55
N LYS A 55 -6.89 -12.44 19.51
CA LYS A 55 -8.31 -12.81 19.42
C LYS A 55 -9.20 -11.56 19.29
N LYS A 56 -8.97 -10.55 20.13
CA LYS A 56 -9.71 -9.27 20.10
C LYS A 56 -9.47 -8.50 18.80
N PHE A 57 -8.22 -8.44 18.36
CA PHE A 57 -7.79 -7.76 17.13
C PHE A 57 -8.47 -8.37 15.90
N LEU A 58 -8.43 -9.70 15.75
CA LEU A 58 -9.02 -10.39 14.60
C LEU A 58 -10.54 -10.48 14.63
N SER A 59 -11.15 -10.41 15.81
CA SER A 59 -12.61 -10.34 15.96
C SER A 59 -13.16 -8.91 15.86
N ASN A 60 -12.33 -7.90 15.64
CA ASN A 60 -12.79 -6.51 15.58
C ASN A 60 -13.43 -6.19 14.22
N ASP A 61 -14.72 -5.85 14.21
CA ASP A 61 -15.46 -5.59 12.97
C ASP A 61 -14.92 -4.38 12.19
N MET A 62 -14.47 -3.33 12.88
CA MET A 62 -13.92 -2.15 12.23
C MET A 62 -12.57 -2.45 11.56
N MET A 63 -11.69 -3.22 12.21
CA MET A 63 -10.45 -3.70 11.61
C MET A 63 -10.75 -4.49 10.32
N ASN A 64 -11.69 -5.44 10.41
CA ASN A 64 -12.06 -6.30 9.29
C ASN A 64 -12.70 -5.52 8.12
N ALA A 65 -13.48 -4.48 8.42
CA ALA A 65 -14.09 -3.61 7.40
C ALA A 65 -13.08 -2.69 6.69
N CYS A 66 -11.89 -2.51 7.26
CA CYS A 66 -10.83 -1.67 6.69
C CYS A 66 -9.94 -2.38 5.67
N HIS A 67 -10.17 -3.67 5.43
CA HIS A 67 -9.51 -4.50 4.42
C HIS A 67 -8.01 -4.21 4.27
N PRO A 68 -7.21 -4.37 5.33
CA PRO A 68 -5.82 -3.91 5.36
C PRO A 68 -4.91 -4.75 4.47
N PHE A 69 -4.76 -4.34 3.21
CA PHE A 69 -3.82 -4.94 2.25
C PHE A 69 -2.41 -5.14 2.82
N SER A 70 -1.96 -4.22 3.66
CA SER A 70 -0.68 -4.30 4.39
C SER A 70 -0.56 -5.54 5.28
N LEU A 71 -1.64 -5.94 5.95
CA LEU A 71 -1.68 -7.13 6.79
C LEU A 71 -1.90 -8.40 5.96
N LEU A 72 -2.61 -8.31 4.83
CA LEU A 72 -2.89 -9.47 3.98
C LEU A 72 -1.62 -10.05 3.34
N LEU A 73 -0.71 -9.20 2.87
CA LEU A 73 0.47 -9.57 2.09
C LEU A 73 1.34 -10.69 2.71
N GLN A 74 1.43 -10.77 4.04
CA GLN A 74 2.27 -11.76 4.73
C GLN A 74 1.47 -12.77 5.56
N THR A 75 0.20 -12.49 5.87
CA THR A 75 -0.51 -13.21 6.94
C THR A 75 -1.78 -13.93 6.47
N SER A 76 -2.22 -13.70 5.23
CA SER A 76 -3.50 -14.22 4.73
C SER A 76 -3.30 -15.29 3.67
N SER A 77 -3.69 -16.52 4.00
CA SER A 77 -3.75 -17.63 3.05
C SER A 77 -4.78 -17.39 1.95
N SER A 78 -5.95 -16.86 2.30
CA SER A 78 -6.97 -16.60 1.29
C SER A 78 -6.57 -15.45 0.35
N PHE A 79 -5.75 -14.49 0.80
CA PHE A 79 -5.15 -13.49 -0.08
C PHE A 79 -4.18 -14.13 -1.08
N PHE A 80 -3.33 -15.07 -0.64
CA PHE A 80 -2.47 -15.83 -1.56
C PHE A 80 -3.26 -16.70 -2.53
N ASP A 81 -4.44 -17.19 -2.15
CA ASP A 81 -5.34 -17.87 -3.08
C ASP A 81 -6.03 -16.90 -4.04
N ALA A 82 -6.37 -15.69 -3.58
CA ALA A 82 -6.91 -14.63 -4.42
C ALA A 82 -5.90 -14.19 -5.49
N SER A 83 -4.62 -14.07 -5.11
CA SER A 83 -3.54 -13.59 -6.00
C SER A 83 -3.26 -14.50 -7.19
N LYS A 84 -3.69 -15.76 -7.14
CA LYS A 84 -3.61 -16.72 -8.26
C LYS A 84 -4.62 -16.42 -9.38
N SER A 85 -5.53 -15.47 -9.18
CA SER A 85 -6.57 -15.11 -10.14
C SER A 85 -6.72 -13.60 -10.26
N PHE A 86 -6.49 -13.06 -11.45
CA PHE A 86 -6.61 -11.62 -11.73
C PHE A 86 -7.96 -11.03 -11.27
N ALA A 87 -9.07 -11.74 -11.51
CA ALA A 87 -10.39 -11.29 -11.08
C ALA A 87 -10.52 -11.26 -9.54
N ARG A 88 -10.03 -12.29 -8.83
CA ARG A 88 -10.16 -12.38 -7.37
C ARG A 88 -9.28 -11.35 -6.65
N ILE A 89 -8.05 -11.16 -7.12
CA ILE A 89 -7.19 -10.12 -6.55
C ILE A 89 -7.72 -8.72 -6.86
N THR A 90 -8.29 -8.48 -8.05
CA THR A 90 -8.95 -7.21 -8.37
C THR A 90 -10.10 -6.92 -7.42
N ASN A 91 -10.98 -7.90 -7.15
CA ASN A 91 -12.06 -7.73 -6.18
C ASN A 91 -11.54 -7.44 -4.76
N THR A 92 -10.42 -8.06 -4.37
CA THR A 92 -9.79 -7.82 -3.05
C THR A 92 -9.22 -6.40 -2.94
N LEU A 93 -8.56 -5.92 -3.99
CA LEU A 93 -8.05 -4.55 -4.07
C LEU A 93 -9.19 -3.54 -4.14
N GLU A 94 -10.29 -3.85 -4.81
CA GLU A 94 -11.47 -2.99 -4.85
C GLU A 94 -12.12 -2.84 -3.46
N ALA A 95 -12.23 -3.93 -2.69
CA ALA A 95 -12.66 -3.86 -1.31
C ALA A 95 -11.71 -2.99 -0.45
N THR A 96 -10.39 -3.13 -0.65
CA THR A 96 -9.39 -2.27 0.03
C THR A 96 -9.57 -0.80 -0.33
N CYS A 97 -9.72 -0.47 -1.60
CA CYS A 97 -9.72 0.91 -2.10
C CYS A 97 -11.03 1.67 -1.92
N ASN A 98 -12.11 0.98 -1.53
CA ASN A 98 -13.42 1.57 -1.29
C ASN A 98 -13.69 1.87 0.20
N VAL A 99 -12.71 1.70 1.08
CA VAL A 99 -12.85 1.99 2.52
C VAL A 99 -12.74 3.49 2.82
N ASN A 100 -13.25 3.90 3.98
CA ASN A 100 -13.06 5.26 4.49
C ASN A 100 -11.73 5.36 5.25
N THR A 101 -10.70 5.93 4.61
CA THR A 101 -9.37 6.08 5.19
C THR A 101 -9.33 6.95 6.44
N THR A 102 -10.24 7.93 6.57
CA THR A 102 -10.32 8.79 7.77
C THR A 102 -10.73 8.00 9.00
N ILE A 103 -11.45 6.89 8.81
CA ILE A 103 -11.84 5.96 9.86
C ILE A 103 -10.76 4.88 10.05
N CYS A 104 -10.28 4.31 8.96
CA CYS A 104 -9.41 3.14 9.01
C CYS A 104 -7.98 3.44 9.47
N LEU A 105 -7.43 4.61 9.11
CA LEU A 105 -6.07 4.99 9.54
C LEU A 105 -5.94 5.05 11.08
N PRO A 106 -6.82 5.77 11.81
CA PRO A 106 -6.79 5.75 13.27
C PRO A 106 -6.96 4.36 13.88
N VAL A 107 -7.82 3.51 13.32
CA VAL A 107 -8.04 2.14 13.82
C VAL A 107 -6.77 1.30 13.71
N MET A 108 -6.06 1.37 12.58
CA MET A 108 -4.81 0.64 12.40
C MET A 108 -3.70 1.18 13.31
N GLN A 109 -3.65 2.50 13.51
CA GLN A 109 -2.70 3.14 14.43
C GLN A 109 -2.97 2.76 15.90
N ASP A 110 -4.23 2.70 16.32
CA ASP A 110 -4.63 2.27 17.66
C ASP A 110 -4.18 0.82 17.94
N PHE A 111 -4.42 -0.11 17.02
CA PHE A 111 -3.89 -1.47 17.15
C PHE A 111 -2.36 -1.53 17.13
N ALA A 112 -1.70 -0.68 16.34
CA ALA A 112 -0.23 -0.61 16.31
C ALA A 112 0.37 -0.11 17.63
N GLN A 113 -0.35 0.73 18.37
CA GLN A 113 0.03 1.13 19.73
C GLN A 113 -0.24 -0.01 20.71
N GLN A 114 -1.45 -0.58 20.68
CA GLN A 114 -1.84 -1.64 21.62
C GLN A 114 -0.93 -2.87 21.56
N ILE A 115 -0.47 -3.29 20.38
CA ILE A 115 0.42 -4.47 20.25
C ILE A 115 1.75 -4.27 20.99
N ARG A 116 2.14 -3.02 21.29
CA ARG A 116 3.37 -2.68 22.00
C ARG A 116 3.18 -2.52 23.51
N ASP A 117 1.97 -2.64 24.02
CA ASP A 117 1.67 -2.53 25.44
C ASP A 117 2.02 -3.82 26.20
N GLU A 118 2.50 -3.66 27.44
CA GLU A 118 2.87 -4.78 28.34
C GLU A 118 1.69 -5.71 28.65
N SER A 119 0.47 -5.17 28.67
CA SER A 119 -0.77 -5.93 28.86
C SER A 119 -1.19 -6.74 27.63
N ASN A 120 -0.50 -6.58 26.50
CA ASN A 120 -0.78 -7.23 25.23
C ASN A 120 0.44 -8.04 24.75
N CYS A 121 1.13 -7.58 23.70
CA CYS A 121 2.19 -8.32 23.02
C CYS A 121 3.59 -7.71 23.21
N ALA A 122 3.81 -6.80 24.19
CA ALA A 122 5.12 -6.15 24.32
C ALA A 122 6.30 -7.14 24.44
N VAL A 123 6.14 -8.19 25.24
CA VAL A 123 7.16 -9.23 25.44
C VAL A 123 7.40 -10.01 24.15
N ASP A 124 6.34 -10.49 23.49
CA ASP A 124 6.46 -11.23 22.25
C ASP A 124 7.05 -10.39 21.11
N TYR A 125 6.70 -9.10 21.06
CA TYR A 125 7.31 -8.16 20.11
C TYR A 125 8.80 -7.97 20.40
N ALA A 126 9.18 -7.80 21.67
CA ALA A 126 10.59 -7.62 22.06
C ALA A 126 11.45 -8.86 21.79
N ASN A 127 10.82 -10.04 21.74
CA ASN A 127 11.46 -11.30 21.38
C ASN A 127 11.36 -11.63 19.88
N ASP A 128 11.04 -10.65 19.03
CA ASP A 128 10.93 -10.78 17.58
C ASP A 128 9.99 -11.93 17.14
N ASN A 129 8.89 -12.14 17.87
CA ASN A 129 7.89 -13.13 17.47
C ASN A 129 7.39 -12.81 16.04
N PRO A 130 7.53 -13.73 15.06
CA PRO A 130 7.26 -13.41 13.67
C PRO A 130 5.84 -12.91 13.41
N SER A 131 4.82 -13.50 14.03
CA SER A 131 3.43 -13.09 13.84
C SER A 131 3.16 -11.72 14.45
N VAL A 132 3.77 -11.41 15.60
CA VAL A 132 3.64 -10.09 16.25
C VAL A 132 4.34 -9.01 15.44
N VAL A 133 5.56 -9.26 14.96
CA VAL A 133 6.31 -8.31 14.12
C VAL A 133 5.59 -8.08 12.79
N GLN A 134 5.07 -9.13 12.14
CA GLN A 134 4.28 -8.99 10.92
C GLN A 134 2.99 -8.20 11.15
N ALA A 135 2.28 -8.44 12.26
CA ALA A 135 1.10 -7.65 12.62
C ALA A 135 1.47 -6.17 12.83
N TYR A 136 2.49 -5.87 13.64
CA TYR A 136 2.93 -4.50 13.87
C TYR A 136 3.34 -3.79 12.58
N ASN A 137 4.20 -4.42 11.77
CA ASN A 137 4.65 -3.83 10.50
C ASN A 137 3.49 -3.61 9.54
N GLY A 138 2.56 -4.56 9.44
CA GLY A 138 1.35 -4.42 8.63
C GLY A 138 0.43 -3.29 9.10
N LEU A 139 0.29 -3.10 10.42
CA LEU A 139 -0.50 -2.01 11.00
C LEU A 139 0.12 -0.64 10.71
N ILE A 140 1.44 -0.50 10.93
CA ILE A 140 2.17 0.75 10.69
C ILE A 140 2.24 1.09 9.19
N ALA A 141 2.40 0.08 8.35
CA ALA A 141 2.51 0.23 6.89
C ALA A 141 1.14 0.33 6.18
N TYR A 142 0.03 0.41 6.91
CA TYR A 142 -1.32 0.48 6.32
C TYR A 142 -1.44 1.61 5.30
N GLN A 143 -0.98 2.82 5.64
CA GLN A 143 -1.12 3.98 4.75
C GLN A 143 -0.34 3.86 3.43
N PRO A 144 1.00 3.61 3.43
CA PRO A 144 1.74 3.49 2.17
C PRO A 144 1.21 2.35 1.29
N LEU A 145 0.79 1.24 1.90
CA LEU A 145 0.31 0.08 1.15
C LEU A 145 -1.13 0.22 0.68
N TYR A 146 -1.99 0.92 1.43
CA TYR A 146 -3.29 1.36 0.93
C TYR A 146 -3.10 2.17 -0.37
N GLN A 147 -2.28 3.22 -0.33
CA GLN A 147 -2.06 4.08 -1.51
C GLN A 147 -1.50 3.30 -2.70
N ALA A 148 -0.48 2.46 -2.47
CA ALA A 148 0.13 1.66 -3.54
C ALA A 148 -0.81 0.60 -4.12
N SER A 149 -1.64 -0.04 -3.28
CA SER A 149 -2.62 -1.04 -3.71
C SER A 149 -3.70 -0.46 -4.62
N CYS A 150 -4.00 0.84 -4.46
CA CYS A 150 -5.03 1.55 -5.22
C CYS A 150 -4.53 2.22 -6.50
N LEU A 151 -3.23 2.14 -6.79
CA LEU A 151 -2.69 2.58 -8.08
C LEU A 151 -3.28 1.72 -9.22
N ARG A 152 -3.62 2.38 -10.31
CA ARG A 152 -4.10 1.76 -11.55
C ARG A 152 -3.22 2.18 -12.72
N ASP A 153 -3.06 1.30 -13.68
CA ASP A 153 -2.40 1.61 -14.94
C ASP A 153 -3.31 2.46 -15.85
N SER A 154 -2.79 2.84 -17.03
CA SER A 154 -3.54 3.62 -18.02
C SER A 154 -4.76 2.88 -18.60
N GLY A 155 -4.81 1.55 -18.49
CA GLY A 155 -5.95 0.72 -18.88
C GLY A 155 -6.99 0.59 -17.77
N GLY A 156 -6.75 1.18 -16.59
CA GLY A 156 -7.61 1.10 -15.42
C GLY A 156 -7.45 -0.18 -14.60
N SER A 157 -6.49 -1.06 -14.91
CA SER A 157 -6.22 -2.25 -14.10
C SER A 157 -5.36 -1.89 -12.89
N TYR A 158 -5.60 -2.52 -11.74
CA TYR A 158 -4.76 -2.28 -10.56
C TYR A 158 -3.30 -2.70 -10.81
N CYS A 159 -2.36 -1.83 -10.47
CA CYS A 159 -0.93 -2.09 -10.62
C CYS A 159 -0.50 -3.36 -9.88
N PHE A 160 -0.98 -3.57 -8.66
CA PHE A 160 -0.67 -4.78 -7.91
C PHE A 160 -1.27 -6.05 -8.55
N ALA A 161 -2.50 -5.96 -9.08
CA ALA A 161 -3.13 -7.10 -9.75
C ALA A 161 -2.31 -7.54 -10.98
N ASN A 162 -1.86 -6.59 -11.80
CA ASN A 162 -0.94 -6.87 -12.90
C ASN A 162 0.36 -7.48 -12.39
N ALA A 163 0.98 -6.88 -11.37
CA ALA A 163 2.27 -7.32 -10.84
C ALA A 163 2.24 -8.74 -10.26
N ILE A 164 1.23 -9.09 -9.48
CA ILE A 164 1.17 -10.39 -8.80
C ILE A 164 0.70 -11.53 -9.73
N THR A 165 -0.01 -11.21 -10.81
CA THR A 165 -0.49 -12.21 -11.78
C THR A 165 0.39 -12.31 -13.03
N ASN A 166 1.41 -11.47 -13.16
CA ASN A 166 2.36 -11.53 -14.26
C ASN A 166 3.31 -12.73 -14.12
N ALA A 167 2.92 -13.86 -14.71
CA ALA A 167 3.73 -15.08 -14.71
C ALA A 167 5.08 -14.92 -15.44
N SER A 168 5.26 -13.90 -16.27
CA SER A 168 6.51 -13.65 -17.00
C SER A 168 7.50 -12.81 -16.22
N ALA A 169 7.05 -12.06 -15.21
CA ALA A 169 7.90 -11.24 -14.35
C ALA A 169 7.48 -11.41 -12.88
N VAL A 170 7.81 -12.56 -12.32
CA VAL A 170 7.41 -13.00 -10.97
C VAL A 170 7.89 -12.07 -9.83
N THR A 171 8.83 -11.17 -10.11
CA THR A 171 9.38 -10.23 -9.14
C THR A 171 8.67 -8.87 -9.14
N ASP A 172 7.69 -8.65 -10.02
CA ASP A 172 6.96 -7.38 -10.12
C ASP A 172 6.22 -7.01 -8.82
N SER A 173 5.82 -8.03 -8.03
CA SER A 173 5.12 -7.83 -6.76
C SER A 173 6.05 -7.55 -5.57
N TYR A 174 7.36 -7.84 -5.68
CA TYR A 174 8.29 -7.74 -4.55
C TYR A 174 8.42 -6.34 -3.94
N PRO A 175 8.37 -5.23 -4.72
CA PRO A 175 8.39 -3.89 -4.16
C PRO A 175 7.30 -3.63 -3.12
N TYR A 176 6.13 -4.28 -3.23
CA TYR A 176 5.02 -4.11 -2.29
C TYR A 176 5.31 -4.66 -0.88
N TYR A 177 6.39 -5.41 -0.70
CA TYR A 177 6.81 -5.88 0.63
C TYR A 177 7.78 -4.91 1.32
N LEU A 178 8.32 -3.91 0.59
CA LEU A 178 9.24 -2.91 1.15
C LEU A 178 8.65 -2.19 2.37
N PRO A 179 7.38 -1.74 2.36
CA PRO A 179 6.83 -1.04 3.52
C PRO A 179 6.64 -1.91 4.74
N LEU A 180 6.68 -3.24 4.58
CA LEU A 180 6.60 -4.21 5.67
C LEU A 180 7.98 -4.53 6.28
N GLY A 181 9.03 -3.84 5.83
CA GLY A 181 10.40 -4.05 6.30
C GLY A 181 11.13 -5.20 5.61
N VAL A 182 10.55 -5.77 4.56
CA VAL A 182 11.19 -6.81 3.75
C VAL A 182 12.05 -6.14 2.68
N THR A 183 13.33 -6.47 2.62
CA THR A 183 14.24 -5.92 1.60
C THR A 183 13.96 -6.50 0.23
N LEU A 184 14.24 -5.73 -0.83
CA LEU A 184 14.16 -6.24 -2.20
C LEU A 184 15.24 -7.33 -2.38
N PRO A 185 14.87 -8.56 -2.81
CA PRO A 185 15.87 -9.60 -3.06
C PRO A 185 16.87 -9.16 -4.13
N GLY A 186 18.17 -9.40 -3.92
CA GLY A 186 19.22 -8.95 -4.84
C GLY A 186 19.15 -9.53 -6.27
N GLY A 187 18.37 -10.59 -6.48
CA GLY A 187 18.08 -11.13 -7.82
C GLY A 187 16.83 -10.55 -8.47
N ALA A 188 16.07 -9.69 -7.77
CA ALA A 188 14.79 -9.18 -8.25
C ALA A 188 14.99 -8.28 -9.48
N ARG A 189 14.16 -8.48 -10.51
CA ARG A 189 14.17 -7.70 -11.75
C ARG A 189 12.75 -7.32 -12.13
N PRO A 190 12.10 -6.43 -11.35
CA PRO A 190 10.75 -6.00 -11.66
C PRO A 190 10.72 -5.25 -12.99
N THR A 191 9.58 -5.31 -13.68
CA THR A 191 9.32 -4.62 -14.94
C THR A 191 9.35 -3.11 -14.71
N CYS A 192 10.14 -2.41 -15.53
CA CYS A 192 10.30 -0.95 -15.50
C CYS A 192 9.06 -0.24 -16.07
N SER A 193 7.96 -0.28 -15.32
CA SER A 193 6.65 0.26 -15.69
C SER A 193 6.35 1.56 -14.93
N THR A 194 5.37 2.33 -15.42
CA THR A 194 4.82 3.48 -14.69
C THR A 194 4.26 3.06 -13.34
N CYS A 195 3.61 1.89 -13.25
CA CYS A 195 3.16 1.31 -11.99
C CYS A 195 4.29 1.14 -10.96
N LEU A 196 5.46 0.65 -11.40
CA LEU A 196 6.63 0.53 -10.51
C LEU A 196 7.12 1.91 -10.06
N GLN A 197 7.21 2.86 -10.99
CA GLN A 197 7.66 4.22 -10.70
C GLN A 197 6.73 4.92 -9.69
N ASP A 198 5.42 4.86 -9.90
CA ASP A 198 4.40 5.47 -9.03
C ASP A 198 4.38 4.80 -7.65
N THR A 199 4.49 3.47 -7.61
CA THR A 199 4.58 2.70 -6.35
C THR A 199 5.78 3.15 -5.53
N MET A 200 6.95 3.24 -6.17
CA MET A 200 8.17 3.69 -5.51
C MET A 200 8.13 5.18 -5.14
N ALA A 201 7.40 6.02 -5.89
CA ALA A 201 7.18 7.42 -5.55
C ALA A 201 6.35 7.55 -4.25
N ILE A 202 5.29 6.76 -4.10
CA ILE A 202 4.52 6.67 -2.85
C ILE A 202 5.47 6.27 -1.71
N PHE A 203 6.20 5.17 -1.84
CA PHE A 203 7.08 4.69 -0.78
C PHE A 203 8.18 5.69 -0.40
N SER A 204 8.69 6.46 -1.37
CA SER A 204 9.67 7.54 -1.14
C SER A 204 9.16 8.57 -0.13
N SER A 205 7.85 8.86 -0.16
CA SER A 205 7.25 9.89 0.69
C SER A 205 7.14 9.44 2.14
N PHE A 206 7.09 8.13 2.41
CA PHE A 206 7.05 7.56 3.76
C PHE A 206 8.44 7.19 4.28
N ALA A 207 9.41 6.97 3.39
CA ALA A 207 10.77 6.55 3.74
C ALA A 207 11.54 7.54 4.61
N GLY A 208 11.13 8.82 4.65
CA GLY A 208 11.76 9.83 5.50
C GLY A 208 11.39 9.70 6.98
N ASN A 209 10.35 8.93 7.30
CA ASN A 209 9.93 8.69 8.67
C ASN A 209 10.57 7.42 9.23
N THR A 210 11.51 7.58 10.17
CA THR A 210 12.25 6.45 10.78
C THR A 210 11.38 5.52 11.62
N THR A 211 10.15 5.90 11.95
CA THR A 211 9.19 5.01 12.64
C THR A 211 8.51 4.03 11.69
N GLN A 212 8.61 4.25 10.38
CA GLN A 212 8.06 3.36 9.36
C GLN A 212 9.11 2.33 8.91
N PRO A 213 8.76 1.04 8.75
CA PRO A 213 9.71 0.01 8.31
C PRO A 213 10.34 0.33 6.94
N ILE A 214 9.60 1.00 6.05
CA ILE A 214 10.06 1.44 4.72
C ILE A 214 11.33 2.30 4.77
N SER A 215 11.57 3.03 5.87
CA SER A 215 12.78 3.85 6.04
C SER A 215 14.08 3.05 5.98
N ARG A 216 14.02 1.74 6.28
CA ARG A 216 15.18 0.83 6.26
C ARG A 216 15.35 0.09 4.94
N THR A 217 14.31 0.00 4.13
CA THR A 217 14.29 -0.84 2.92
C THR A 217 14.29 -0.03 1.63
N TYR A 218 13.86 1.23 1.68
CA TYR A 218 13.63 2.03 0.48
C TYR A 218 14.89 2.35 -0.32
N SER A 219 15.93 2.89 0.33
CA SER A 219 17.09 3.45 -0.40
C SER A 219 17.82 2.37 -1.20
N ASP A 220 18.09 1.21 -0.58
CA ASP A 220 18.73 0.07 -1.24
C ASP A 220 17.88 -0.46 -2.39
N ALA A 221 16.55 -0.57 -2.19
CA ALA A 221 15.64 -1.01 -3.24
C ALA A 221 15.56 -0.01 -4.40
N ALA A 222 15.53 1.29 -4.12
CA ALA A 222 15.52 2.34 -5.13
C ALA A 222 16.81 2.34 -5.94
N GLN A 223 17.97 2.18 -5.29
CA GLN A 223 19.25 2.02 -5.98
C GLN A 223 19.27 0.77 -6.87
N HIS A 224 18.77 -0.36 -6.37
CA HIS A 224 18.67 -1.60 -7.13
C HIS A 224 17.78 -1.46 -8.37
N ILE A 225 16.63 -0.82 -8.23
CA ILE A 225 15.69 -0.57 -9.34
C ILE A 225 16.32 0.39 -10.37
N ASP A 226 16.98 1.47 -9.95
CA ASP A 226 17.67 2.40 -10.85
C ASP A 226 18.77 1.70 -11.67
N MET A 227 19.50 0.74 -11.08
CA MET A 227 20.52 -0.04 -11.81
C MET A 227 19.92 -0.88 -12.95
N ILE A 228 18.67 -1.30 -12.84
CA ILE A 228 17.99 -2.17 -13.82
C ILE A 228 17.19 -1.34 -14.82
N CYS A 229 16.48 -0.32 -14.35
CA CYS A 229 15.53 0.46 -15.14
C CYS A 229 16.10 1.73 -15.74
N GLY A 230 17.34 2.07 -15.39
CA GLY A 230 18.03 3.26 -15.84
C GLY A 230 18.19 4.29 -14.72
N PRO A 231 19.26 5.10 -14.77
CA PRO A 231 19.51 6.11 -13.75
C PRO A 231 18.32 7.08 -13.69
N THR A 232 17.88 7.44 -12.49
CA THR A 232 16.76 8.37 -12.23
C THR A 232 15.35 7.82 -12.48
N PHE A 233 15.21 6.50 -12.66
CA PHE A 233 13.89 5.88 -12.80
C PHE A 233 13.03 6.11 -11.55
N VAL A 234 13.62 6.01 -10.35
CA VAL A 234 12.98 6.32 -9.07
C VAL A 234 13.81 7.29 -8.24
N ASN A 235 13.16 7.97 -7.28
CA ASN A 235 13.87 8.81 -6.34
C ASN A 235 14.68 7.93 -5.37
N LYS A 236 16.00 8.11 -5.30
CA LYS A 236 16.85 7.32 -4.39
C LYS A 236 16.83 7.83 -2.95
N THR A 237 16.38 9.08 -2.77
CA THR A 237 16.33 9.72 -1.46
C THR A 237 14.91 9.71 -0.96
N ALA A 238 14.75 9.32 0.31
CA ALA A 238 13.50 9.53 1.03
C ALA A 238 13.12 11.01 0.95
N THR A 239 11.94 11.30 0.40
CA THR A 239 11.45 12.68 0.38
C THR A 239 11.09 13.03 1.83
N PRO A 240 11.58 14.15 2.39
CA PRO A 240 11.12 14.58 3.71
C PRO A 240 9.60 14.75 3.65
N LEU A 241 8.87 14.10 4.55
CA LEU A 241 7.45 14.38 4.71
C LEU A 241 7.32 15.88 4.96
N LYS A 242 6.72 16.62 4.02
CA LYS A 242 6.23 17.96 4.35
C LYS A 242 5.25 17.74 5.49
N ALA A 243 5.58 18.26 6.68
CA ALA A 243 4.64 18.31 7.78
C ALA A 243 3.32 18.82 7.22
N GLY A 244 2.25 18.02 7.37
CA GLY A 244 0.94 18.40 6.88
C GLY A 244 0.64 19.81 7.34
N ALA A 245 0.26 20.69 6.40
CA ALA A 245 -0.11 22.05 6.74
C ALA A 245 -1.12 22.00 7.90
N PRO A 246 -0.88 22.71 9.01
CA PRO A 246 -1.93 22.85 10.01
C PRO A 246 -3.13 23.46 9.30
N SER A 247 -4.25 22.74 9.31
CA SER A 247 -5.55 23.23 8.87
C SER A 247 -5.76 24.62 9.48
N GLY A 248 -5.74 25.64 8.62
CA GLY A 248 -5.86 27.02 9.06
C GLY A 248 -7.16 27.21 9.81
N ARG A 249 -7.06 27.64 11.07
CA ARG A 249 -8.04 28.51 11.71
C ARG A 249 -7.35 29.45 12.71
N ALA A 250 -7.79 30.70 12.59
CA ALA A 250 -7.84 31.76 13.59
C ALA A 250 -6.59 32.62 13.82
N ALA A 251 -6.69 33.82 13.24
CA ALA A 251 -6.36 35.11 13.82
C ALA A 251 -4.88 35.45 14.02
N ASP A 252 -4.33 36.13 13.01
CA ASP A 252 -3.32 37.16 13.20
C ASP A 252 -3.82 38.20 14.22
N MET A 253 -3.26 38.17 15.43
CA MET A 253 -3.32 39.29 16.36
C MET A 253 -1.90 39.87 16.43
N PRO A 254 -1.64 41.11 15.97
CA PRO A 254 -0.33 41.70 16.09
C PRO A 254 -0.12 42.16 17.53
N VAL A 255 0.74 41.45 18.26
CA VAL A 255 1.34 41.93 19.52
C VAL A 255 2.38 42.98 19.14
N THR A 256 1.97 44.24 19.04
CA THR A 256 2.90 45.37 19.00
C THR A 256 3.63 45.46 20.34
N GLY A 257 4.91 45.09 20.32
CA GLY A 257 5.82 45.20 21.46
C GLY A 257 6.02 46.65 21.88
N THR A 258 5.71 46.92 23.14
CA THR A 258 6.01 48.16 23.85
C THR A 258 7.51 48.19 24.21
N VAL A 259 8.34 48.69 23.29
CA VAL A 259 9.76 49.00 23.55
C VAL A 259 10.06 50.43 23.12
N THR A 260 9.43 51.40 23.79
CA THR A 260 9.80 52.83 23.69
C THR A 260 9.48 53.54 24.99
N LEU A 261 10.12 53.14 26.10
CA LEU A 261 10.04 53.88 27.36
C LEU A 261 11.38 54.01 28.12
N LEU A 262 12.50 53.71 27.46
CA LEU A 262 13.84 53.84 28.06
C LEU A 262 14.78 54.82 27.32
N THR A 263 14.35 55.44 26.23
CA THR A 263 15.16 56.45 25.51
C THR A 263 14.91 57.90 25.96
N MET A 264 13.85 58.18 26.71
CA MET A 264 13.54 59.53 27.25
C MET A 264 14.12 59.81 28.65
N LEU A 265 14.90 58.88 29.22
CA LEU A 265 15.57 59.08 30.51
C LEU A 265 17.07 59.40 30.37
N VAL A 266 17.66 59.15 29.19
CA VAL A 266 19.08 59.48 28.90
C VAL A 266 19.24 60.91 28.37
N LEU A 267 18.20 61.48 27.74
CA LEU A 267 18.22 62.86 27.24
C LEU A 267 17.85 63.92 28.29
N TYR A 268 17.34 63.52 29.46
CA TYR A 268 17.05 64.43 30.58
C TYR A 268 18.27 64.69 31.49
N TYR A 269 19.30 63.85 31.43
CA TYR A 269 20.51 64.00 32.28
C TYR A 269 21.74 64.57 31.54
N LEU A 270 21.58 65.03 30.30
CA LEU A 270 22.65 65.65 29.50
C LEU A 270 22.26 67.00 28.90
N GLY A 271 21.36 67.75 29.55
CA GLY A 271 20.99 69.12 29.20
C GLY A 271 20.83 69.99 30.44
#